data_AF-A0A834IXP1-F1
#
_entry.id   AF-A0A834IXP1-F1
#
_cell.length_a   1.000
_cell.length_b   1.000
_cell.length_c   1.000
_cell.angle_alpha   90.00
_cell.angle_beta   90.00
_cell.angle_gamma   90.00
#
_symmetry.space_group_name_H-M   'P 1'
#
loop_
_entity.id
_entity.type
_entity.pdbx_description
1 polymer ?
#
loop_
_entity_poly.entity_id
_entity_poly.type
_entity_poly.pdbx_seq_one_letter_code
_entity_poly.pdbx_strand_id
1 'polypeptide(L)'
;MPPIRRSNLGRRTRNAINQANYRSNRTAQERDDGNERERIRISQTREARARHSTNNRASLNPAAFSYDVSIDYSNYQCVVIGSMNLVCSHCKALKYKNEANGLCCANGKVKLIQLDPPPEPLYSLVSGIGTDSIHFLTHIQQYNNCFQMTSFGATNAVRENFMPTFKIQGQIYHRAGSLLPVSDSDNKFLQIYFMGNSPQEIDLRCAHNNLVKRSIVEQLQTLFHQHNQLIILFKTALDLMPSDNHKIVIRADKTPAGQHTRRFNAPTIDEVAIVVVGENLESRDIFYIVGIFNYNL
;
A
#
# COMPACT_ATOMS: atom_id res chain seq x y z
N MET A 1 -47.51 -20.72 39.13
CA MET A 1 -48.39 -19.51 39.06
C MET A 1 -47.53 -18.30 38.73
N PRO A 2 -47.84 -17.49 37.70
CA PRO A 2 -47.14 -16.24 37.44
C PRO A 2 -47.70 -15.10 38.34
N PRO A 3 -46.92 -14.04 38.63
CA PRO A 3 -47.35 -12.99 39.54
C PRO A 3 -48.40 -12.07 38.92
N ILE A 4 -49.38 -11.68 39.74
CA ILE A 4 -50.51 -10.79 39.38
C ILE A 4 -49.99 -9.37 39.11
N ARG A 5 -50.18 -8.87 37.88
CA ARG A 5 -49.93 -7.47 37.53
C ARG A 5 -50.92 -6.55 38.25
N ARG A 6 -50.44 -5.71 39.18
CA ARG A 6 -51.24 -4.63 39.78
C ARG A 6 -51.63 -3.59 38.73
N SER A 7 -52.91 -3.22 38.69
CA SER A 7 -53.44 -2.25 37.74
C SER A 7 -52.99 -0.82 38.08
N ASN A 8 -52.34 -0.14 37.13
CA ASN A 8 -51.82 1.23 37.29
C ASN A 8 -52.89 2.33 37.05
N LEU A 9 -54.17 1.99 37.16
CA LEU A 9 -55.30 2.86 36.79
C LEU A 9 -55.32 4.16 37.59
N GLY A 10 -55.21 4.10 38.92
CA GLY A 10 -55.26 5.29 39.79
C GLY A 10 -54.12 6.30 39.60
N ARG A 11 -52.94 5.84 39.13
CA ARG A 11 -51.78 6.71 38.87
C ARG A 11 -51.97 7.51 37.57
N ARG A 12 -52.65 6.92 36.57
CA ARG A 12 -52.96 7.58 35.29
C ARG A 12 -54.03 8.67 35.48
N THR A 13 -55.08 8.40 36.24
CA THR A 13 -56.15 9.39 36.52
C THR A 13 -55.62 10.59 37.30
N ARG A 14 -54.77 10.36 38.32
CA ARG A 14 -54.18 11.44 39.12
C ARG A 14 -53.24 12.34 38.31
N ASN A 15 -52.45 11.75 37.40
CA ASN A 15 -51.59 12.50 36.49
C ASN A 15 -52.38 13.31 35.45
N ALA A 16 -53.49 12.78 34.95
CA ALA A 16 -54.36 13.49 34.02
C ALA A 16 -55.04 14.71 34.68
N ILE A 17 -55.51 14.57 35.91
CA ILE A 17 -56.11 15.68 36.69
C ILE A 17 -55.06 16.76 36.99
N ASN A 18 -53.85 16.37 37.40
CA ASN A 18 -52.76 17.32 37.65
C ASN A 18 -52.33 18.06 36.37
N GLN A 19 -52.28 17.39 35.21
CA GLN A 19 -52.04 18.04 33.93
C GLN A 19 -53.16 18.98 33.51
N ALA A 20 -54.42 18.64 33.80
CA ALA A 20 -55.57 19.50 33.52
C ALA A 20 -55.51 20.79 34.35
N ASN A 21 -55.24 20.68 35.66
CA ASN A 21 -55.08 21.84 36.55
C ASN A 21 -53.90 22.74 36.15
N TYR A 22 -52.77 22.14 35.75
CA TYR A 22 -51.61 22.88 35.23
C TYR A 22 -51.91 23.61 33.93
N ARG A 23 -52.76 23.05 33.04
CA ARG A 23 -53.19 23.70 31.80
C ARG A 23 -54.16 24.85 32.05
N SER A 24 -55.06 24.70 33.03
CA SER A 24 -56.05 25.74 33.39
C SER A 24 -55.41 26.97 34.04
N ASN A 25 -54.27 26.83 34.70
CA ASN A 25 -53.58 27.92 35.40
C ASN A 25 -52.50 28.63 34.56
N ARG A 26 -52.34 28.32 33.27
CA ARG A 26 -51.33 28.98 32.40
C ARG A 26 -51.80 30.33 31.87
N THR A 27 -50.90 31.29 31.97
CA THR A 27 -51.05 32.59 31.31
C THR A 27 -51.06 32.43 29.78
N ALA A 28 -51.59 33.42 29.05
CA ALA A 28 -51.64 33.39 27.59
C ALA A 28 -50.23 33.29 26.97
N GLN A 29 -49.27 34.01 27.56
CA GLN A 29 -47.88 34.04 27.10
C GLN A 29 -47.17 32.70 27.30
N GLU A 30 -47.37 32.04 28.45
CA GLU A 30 -46.83 30.70 28.65
C GLU A 30 -47.38 29.72 27.62
N ARG A 31 -48.68 29.80 27.27
CA ARG A 31 -49.31 28.95 26.25
C ARG A 31 -48.67 29.12 24.88
N ASP A 32 -48.42 30.35 24.46
CA ASP A 32 -47.76 30.65 23.18
C ASP A 32 -46.31 30.16 23.16
N ASP A 33 -45.54 30.38 24.22
CA ASP A 33 -44.16 29.86 24.33
C ASP A 33 -44.11 28.33 24.26
N GLY A 34 -45.09 27.65 24.86
CA GLY A 34 -45.19 26.20 24.78
C GLY A 34 -45.55 25.70 23.38
N ASN A 35 -46.44 26.40 22.68
CA ASN A 35 -46.81 26.08 21.31
C ASN A 35 -45.62 26.31 20.35
N GLU A 36 -44.83 27.36 20.59
CA GLU A 36 -43.65 27.67 19.78
C GLU A 36 -42.54 26.64 19.97
N ARG A 37 -42.27 26.23 21.22
CA ARG A 37 -41.33 25.13 21.51
C ARG A 37 -41.75 23.82 20.83
N GLU A 38 -43.04 23.52 20.82
CA GLU A 38 -43.56 22.33 20.15
C GLU A 38 -43.46 22.45 18.63
N ARG A 39 -43.72 23.62 18.04
CA ARG A 39 -43.48 23.88 16.61
C ARG A 39 -42.03 23.65 16.22
N ILE A 40 -41.08 24.21 16.98
CA ILE A 40 -39.65 24.04 16.76
C ILE A 40 -39.28 22.55 16.85
N ARG A 41 -39.76 21.84 17.87
CA ARG A 41 -39.51 20.41 18.05
C ARG A 41 -40.04 19.56 16.89
N ILE A 42 -41.26 19.85 16.42
CA ILE A 42 -41.86 19.17 15.27
C ILE A 42 -41.06 19.45 14.00
N SER A 43 -40.61 20.69 13.79
CA SER A 43 -39.76 21.07 12.64
C SER A 43 -38.45 20.29 12.65
N GLN A 44 -37.72 20.30 13.77
CA GLN A 44 -36.47 19.56 13.94
C GLN A 44 -36.66 18.05 13.73
N THR A 45 -37.77 17.49 14.22
CA THR A 45 -38.07 16.06 14.04
C THR A 45 -38.38 15.72 12.58
N ARG A 46 -39.09 16.61 11.86
CA ARG A 46 -39.37 16.45 10.42
C ARG A 46 -38.10 16.53 9.59
N GLU A 47 -37.23 17.49 9.87
CA GLU A 47 -35.93 17.61 9.20
C GLU A 47 -35.05 16.39 9.42
N ALA A 48 -34.95 15.88 10.66
CA ALA A 48 -34.18 14.68 10.96
C ALA A 48 -34.70 13.45 10.19
N ARG A 49 -36.03 13.30 10.09
CA ARG A 49 -36.65 12.21 9.30
C ARG A 49 -36.44 12.38 7.80
N ALA A 50 -36.48 13.61 7.27
CA ALA A 50 -36.23 13.90 5.86
C ALA A 50 -34.77 13.60 5.47
N ARG A 51 -33.80 13.96 6.32
CA ARG A 51 -32.37 13.62 6.13
C ARG A 51 -32.14 12.10 6.16
N HIS A 52 -32.80 11.39 7.08
CA HIS A 52 -32.68 9.93 7.16
C HIS A 52 -33.31 9.19 5.95
N SER A 53 -34.39 9.74 5.39
CA SER A 53 -35.04 9.20 4.19
C SER A 53 -34.20 9.42 2.92
N THR A 54 -33.60 10.60 2.78
CA THR A 54 -32.74 10.95 1.63
C THR A 54 -31.44 10.14 1.62
N ASN A 55 -30.77 9.97 2.77
CA ASN A 55 -29.55 9.15 2.88
C ASN A 55 -29.78 7.66 2.52
N ASN A 56 -30.99 7.13 2.73
CA ASN A 56 -31.32 5.74 2.37
C ASN A 56 -31.82 5.57 0.93
N ARG A 57 -32.20 6.65 0.24
CA ARG A 57 -32.77 6.62 -1.13
C ARG A 57 -31.86 7.22 -2.20
N ALA A 58 -30.77 7.89 -1.84
CA ALA A 58 -29.82 8.39 -2.83
C ALA A 58 -29.13 7.22 -3.54
N SER A 59 -29.45 7.04 -4.83
CA SER A 59 -28.67 6.16 -5.70
C SER A 59 -27.32 6.84 -5.96
N LEU A 60 -26.30 6.45 -5.21
CA LEU A 60 -24.92 6.87 -5.43
C LEU A 60 -24.24 6.16 -6.61
N ASN A 61 -24.98 5.36 -7.38
CA ASN A 61 -24.54 4.95 -8.72
C ASN A 61 -24.92 6.06 -9.72
N PRO A 62 -23.99 6.74 -10.42
CA PRO A 62 -22.55 6.46 -10.63
C PRO A 62 -21.59 7.47 -9.95
N ALA A 63 -21.88 7.93 -8.73
CA ALA A 63 -21.16 9.00 -8.03
C ALA A 63 -19.64 8.76 -7.88
N ALA A 64 -19.16 7.51 -7.98
CA ALA A 64 -17.73 7.21 -8.04
C ALA A 64 -17.01 7.88 -9.22
N PHE A 65 -17.70 8.10 -10.34
CA PHE A 65 -17.14 8.75 -11.54
C PHE A 65 -17.37 10.27 -11.57
N SER A 66 -18.16 10.80 -10.64
CA SER A 66 -18.49 12.21 -10.51
C SER A 66 -18.43 12.61 -9.03
N TYR A 67 -17.24 12.51 -8.46
CA TYR A 67 -17.00 12.82 -7.06
C TYR A 67 -17.26 14.30 -6.78
N ASP A 68 -18.04 14.59 -5.73
CA ASP A 68 -18.33 15.94 -5.25
C ASP A 68 -17.87 16.05 -3.79
N VAL A 69 -16.86 16.89 -3.55
CA VAL A 69 -16.25 17.11 -2.23
C VAL A 69 -17.22 17.70 -1.20
N SER A 70 -18.31 18.34 -1.65
CA SER A 70 -19.32 18.91 -0.76
C SER A 70 -20.23 17.85 -0.12
N ILE A 71 -20.20 16.62 -0.63
CA ILE A 71 -21.03 15.51 -0.14
C ILE A 71 -20.25 14.70 0.89
N ASP A 72 -20.79 14.59 2.11
CA ASP A 72 -20.28 13.64 3.11
C ASP A 72 -20.81 12.22 2.81
N TYR A 73 -20.10 11.52 1.93
CA TYR A 73 -20.41 10.15 1.51
C TYR A 73 -20.43 9.15 2.69
N SER A 74 -19.78 9.47 3.82
CA SER A 74 -19.70 8.60 5.00
C SER A 74 -21.07 8.38 5.66
N ASN A 75 -22.01 9.32 5.47
CA ASN A 75 -23.36 9.25 6.04
C ASN A 75 -24.32 8.34 5.24
N TYR A 76 -23.89 7.83 4.09
CA TYR A 76 -24.71 6.99 3.22
C TYR A 76 -24.43 5.51 3.50
N GLN A 77 -25.47 4.79 3.90
CA GLN A 77 -25.39 3.37 4.27
C GLN A 77 -24.86 2.48 3.13
N CYS A 78 -25.06 2.89 1.87
CA CYS A 78 -24.57 2.16 0.69
C CYS A 78 -23.06 2.29 0.44
N VAL A 79 -22.38 3.26 1.08
CA VAL A 79 -20.90 3.42 1.01
C VAL A 79 -20.21 2.67 2.16
N VAL A 80 -20.94 2.37 3.23
CA VAL A 80 -20.40 1.67 4.40
C VAL A 80 -20.22 0.18 4.10
N ILE A 81 -18.99 -0.21 3.74
CA ILE A 81 -18.60 -1.60 3.47
C ILE A 81 -18.56 -2.45 4.76
N GLY A 82 -18.19 -1.83 5.89
CA GLY A 82 -18.03 -2.49 7.20
C GLY A 82 -16.69 -3.22 7.35
N SER A 83 -16.56 -4.00 8.42
CA SER A 83 -15.34 -4.77 8.71
C SER A 83 -15.25 -6.04 7.88
N MET A 84 -14.02 -6.47 7.56
CA MET A 84 -13.75 -7.74 6.87
C MET A 84 -13.68 -8.88 7.90
N ASN A 85 -14.83 -9.32 8.40
CA ASN A 85 -14.92 -10.28 9.52
C ASN A 85 -15.72 -11.54 9.21
N LEU A 86 -16.27 -11.69 8.00
CA LEU A 86 -16.95 -12.92 7.61
C LEU A 86 -15.93 -13.95 7.13
N VAL A 87 -15.86 -15.11 7.77
CA VAL A 87 -14.91 -16.16 7.38
C VAL A 87 -15.54 -17.07 6.33
N CYS A 88 -14.86 -17.25 5.18
CA CYS A 88 -15.25 -18.22 4.17
C CYS A 88 -15.23 -19.65 4.73
N SER A 89 -16.29 -20.42 4.53
CA SER A 89 -16.39 -21.82 4.98
C SER A 89 -15.31 -22.71 4.37
N HIS A 90 -14.96 -22.48 3.09
CA HIS A 90 -14.05 -23.31 2.30
C HIS A 90 -12.57 -22.96 2.49
N CYS A 91 -12.18 -21.71 2.23
CA CYS A 91 -10.77 -21.29 2.23
C CYS A 91 -10.34 -20.47 3.45
N LYS A 92 -11.25 -20.20 4.40
CA LYS A 92 -11.02 -19.38 5.61
C LYS A 92 -10.61 -17.92 5.35
N ALA A 93 -10.64 -17.45 4.10
CA ALA A 93 -10.45 -16.04 3.79
C ALA A 93 -11.50 -15.17 4.51
N LEU A 94 -11.08 -14.00 4.97
CA LEU A 94 -11.96 -12.98 5.51
C LEU A 94 -12.69 -12.26 4.36
N LYS A 95 -13.96 -11.97 4.55
CA LYS A 95 -14.88 -11.38 3.58
C LYS A 95 -15.62 -10.20 4.19
N TYR A 96 -16.05 -9.28 3.35
CA TYR A 96 -17.03 -8.24 3.72
C TYR A 96 -18.47 -8.77 3.66
N LYS A 97 -19.39 -8.09 4.36
CA LYS A 97 -20.79 -8.52 4.54
C LYS A 97 -21.53 -8.81 3.23
N ASN A 98 -21.31 -7.99 2.21
CA ASN A 98 -22.02 -8.08 0.92
C ASN A 98 -21.15 -8.63 -0.21
N GLU A 99 -20.00 -9.22 0.13
CA GLU A 99 -19.06 -9.75 -0.85
C GLU A 99 -19.56 -11.09 -1.42
N ALA A 100 -19.57 -11.21 -2.75
CA ALA A 100 -20.04 -12.41 -3.43
C ALA A 100 -19.25 -13.66 -2.99
N ASN A 101 -19.92 -14.81 -2.89
CA ASN A 101 -19.29 -16.06 -2.45
C ASN A 101 -18.17 -16.56 -3.38
N GLY A 102 -18.13 -16.06 -4.62
CA GLY A 102 -17.12 -16.42 -5.60
C GLY A 102 -15.77 -15.71 -5.44
N LEU A 103 -15.69 -14.59 -4.69
CA LEU A 103 -14.50 -13.71 -4.76
C LEU A 103 -13.21 -14.35 -4.25
N CYS A 104 -13.27 -15.19 -3.21
CA CYS A 104 -12.07 -15.77 -2.60
C CYS A 104 -11.65 -17.12 -3.22
N CYS A 105 -12.59 -18.05 -3.40
CA CYS A 105 -12.29 -19.43 -3.82
C CYS A 105 -13.29 -19.97 -4.85
N ALA A 106 -13.96 -19.08 -5.58
CA ALA A 106 -15.05 -19.44 -6.49
C ALA A 106 -16.10 -20.35 -5.83
N ASN A 107 -16.46 -20.06 -4.57
CA ASN A 107 -17.36 -20.85 -3.74
C ASN A 107 -16.90 -22.31 -3.55
N GLY A 108 -15.61 -22.51 -3.26
CA GLY A 108 -14.99 -23.82 -2.98
C GLY A 108 -14.50 -24.58 -4.21
N LYS A 109 -14.64 -24.01 -5.42
CA LYS A 109 -14.15 -24.63 -6.66
C LYS A 109 -12.64 -24.50 -6.84
N VAL A 110 -12.03 -23.49 -6.23
CA VAL A 110 -10.58 -23.26 -6.29
C VAL A 110 -9.98 -23.57 -4.92
N LYS A 111 -9.04 -24.51 -4.89
CA LYS A 111 -8.20 -24.77 -3.72
C LYS A 111 -6.94 -23.90 -3.84
N LEU A 112 -6.90 -22.80 -3.09
CA LEU A 112 -5.72 -21.95 -3.01
C LEU A 112 -4.62 -22.69 -2.24
N ILE A 113 -3.39 -22.66 -2.77
CA ILE A 113 -2.21 -23.17 -2.05
C ILE A 113 -1.95 -22.21 -0.89
N GLN A 114 -1.65 -22.77 0.28
CA GLN A 114 -1.24 -21.95 1.42
C GLN A 114 0.10 -21.29 1.10
N LEU A 115 0.19 -19.99 1.31
CA LEU A 115 1.45 -19.28 1.19
C LEU A 115 2.37 -19.75 2.31
N ASP A 116 3.58 -20.13 1.95
CA ASP A 116 4.62 -20.39 2.94
C ASP A 116 4.94 -19.09 3.68
N PRO A 117 5.12 -19.15 5.01
CA PRO A 117 5.49 -17.97 5.76
C PRO A 117 6.85 -17.45 5.27
N PRO A 118 7.06 -16.12 5.25
CA PRO A 118 8.38 -15.56 4.97
C PRO A 118 9.43 -16.10 5.97
N PRO A 119 10.70 -16.20 5.56
CA PRO A 119 11.77 -16.60 6.47
C PRO A 119 12.00 -15.54 7.57
N GLU A 120 12.53 -15.95 8.72
CA GLU A 120 12.95 -15.01 9.78
C GLU A 120 14.19 -14.21 9.34
N PRO A 121 14.28 -12.90 9.68
CA PRO A 121 13.45 -12.15 10.63
C PRO A 121 12.15 -11.55 10.05
N LEU A 122 11.89 -11.69 8.74
CA LEU A 122 10.79 -10.96 8.09
C LEU A 122 9.43 -11.35 8.67
N TYR A 123 9.22 -12.64 8.98
CA TYR A 123 7.97 -13.11 9.59
C TYR A 123 7.64 -12.39 10.90
N SER A 124 8.60 -12.35 11.83
CA SER A 124 8.41 -11.63 13.09
C SER A 124 8.23 -10.13 12.87
N LEU A 125 9.00 -9.53 11.96
CA LEU A 125 8.95 -8.09 11.68
C LEU A 125 7.62 -7.62 11.06
N VAL A 126 6.96 -8.43 10.22
CA VAL A 126 5.68 -8.06 9.58
C VAL A 126 4.44 -8.48 10.37
N SER A 127 4.61 -9.17 11.49
CA SER A 127 3.49 -9.69 12.29
C SER A 127 2.59 -8.63 12.92
N GLY A 128 3.11 -7.42 13.14
CA GLY A 128 2.48 -6.36 13.93
C GLY A 128 2.55 -6.58 15.44
N ILE A 129 3.27 -7.62 15.89
CA ILE A 129 3.32 -8.05 17.28
C ILE A 129 4.71 -7.73 17.85
N GLY A 130 4.75 -7.00 18.96
CA GLY A 130 5.98 -6.63 19.65
C GLY A 130 6.58 -5.30 19.18
N THR A 131 7.50 -4.78 19.97
CA THR A 131 8.07 -3.42 19.79
C THR A 131 8.87 -3.29 18.50
N ASP A 132 9.62 -4.32 18.12
CA ASP A 132 10.43 -4.31 16.89
C ASP A 132 9.57 -4.41 15.63
N SER A 133 8.53 -5.24 15.63
CA SER A 133 7.59 -5.32 14.50
C SER A 133 6.82 -4.02 14.32
N ILE A 134 6.30 -3.43 15.40
CA ILE A 134 5.60 -2.15 15.34
C ILE A 134 6.53 -1.05 14.82
N HIS A 135 7.76 -1.00 15.32
CA HIS A 135 8.75 -0.02 14.87
C HIS A 135 9.13 -0.22 13.41
N PHE A 136 9.34 -1.47 12.98
CA PHE A 136 9.65 -1.82 11.60
C PHE A 136 8.55 -1.39 10.65
N LEU A 137 7.29 -1.73 10.94
CA LEU A 137 6.14 -1.33 10.12
C LEU A 137 5.97 0.19 10.06
N THR A 138 6.18 0.89 11.18
CA THR A 138 6.12 2.37 11.22
C THR A 138 7.17 3.01 10.31
N HIS A 139 8.35 2.42 10.17
CA HIS A 139 9.47 2.98 9.40
C HIS A 139 9.85 2.13 8.18
N ILE A 140 8.92 1.30 7.66
CA ILE A 140 9.21 0.27 6.66
C ILE A 140 9.84 0.84 5.38
N GLN A 141 9.46 2.06 5.00
CA GLN A 141 10.04 2.74 3.84
C GLN A 141 11.54 3.02 4.03
N GLN A 142 11.99 3.39 5.23
CA GLN A 142 13.41 3.60 5.50
C GLN A 142 14.19 2.29 5.51
N TYR A 143 13.61 1.22 6.05
CA TYR A 143 14.22 -0.12 5.96
C TYR A 143 14.35 -0.57 4.50
N ASN A 144 13.33 -0.35 3.67
CA ASN A 144 13.41 -0.66 2.24
C ASN A 144 14.49 0.18 1.54
N ASN A 145 14.60 1.47 1.87
CA ASN A 145 15.65 2.35 1.36
C ASN A 145 17.05 1.88 1.75
N CYS A 146 17.25 1.33 2.95
CA CYS A 146 18.54 0.76 3.37
C CYS A 146 19.04 -0.29 2.40
N PHE A 147 18.16 -1.07 1.76
CA PHE A 147 18.51 -2.21 0.90
C PHE A 147 18.20 -1.97 -0.59
N GLN A 148 17.98 -0.71 -0.97
CA GLN A 148 17.72 -0.34 -2.35
C GLN A 148 19.00 -0.46 -3.20
N MET A 149 18.93 -1.23 -4.28
CA MET A 149 20.06 -1.42 -5.22
C MET A 149 20.09 -0.37 -6.34
N THR A 150 18.93 0.11 -6.78
CA THR A 150 18.82 1.05 -7.91
C THR A 150 18.15 2.33 -7.44
N SER A 151 18.63 3.48 -7.90
CA SER A 151 17.91 4.74 -7.69
C SER A 151 16.80 4.90 -8.73
N PHE A 152 15.76 5.66 -8.37
CA PHE A 152 14.64 5.96 -9.24
C PHE A 152 14.90 7.26 -10.00
N GLY A 153 14.79 7.23 -11.34
CA GLY A 153 14.95 8.39 -12.19
C GLY A 153 13.70 8.67 -13.04
N ALA A 154 13.35 9.94 -13.17
CA ALA A 154 12.24 10.40 -14.01
C ALA A 154 12.61 11.68 -14.74
N THR A 155 12.22 11.78 -16.02
CA THR A 155 12.54 12.93 -16.88
C THR A 155 11.83 14.22 -16.45
N ASN A 156 10.56 14.12 -16.07
CA ASN A 156 9.77 15.25 -15.59
C ASN A 156 8.91 14.83 -14.40
N ALA A 157 9.12 15.48 -13.26
CA ALA A 157 8.28 15.34 -12.08
C ALA A 157 7.44 16.62 -11.92
N VAL A 158 6.13 16.51 -12.12
CA VAL A 158 5.22 17.66 -11.97
C VAL A 158 4.67 17.65 -10.56
N ARG A 159 4.95 18.71 -9.80
CA ARG A 159 4.31 19.00 -8.51
C ARG A 159 3.38 20.18 -8.68
N GLU A 160 2.08 19.92 -8.77
CA GLU A 160 1.09 20.97 -8.59
C GLU A 160 0.76 21.12 -7.10
N ASN A 161 0.44 22.34 -6.69
CA ASN A 161 0.18 22.66 -5.29
C ASN A 161 -0.95 21.78 -4.73
N PHE A 162 -0.66 21.10 -3.63
CA PHE A 162 -1.59 20.30 -2.82
C PHE A 162 -2.07 18.98 -3.46
N MET A 163 -1.16 18.17 -4.01
CA MET A 163 -1.46 16.79 -4.39
C MET A 163 -0.51 15.81 -3.68
N PRO A 164 -1.01 14.81 -2.91
CA PRO A 164 -0.16 13.83 -2.20
C PRO A 164 0.51 12.82 -3.15
N THR A 165 0.20 12.88 -4.44
CA THR A 165 0.74 12.01 -5.49
C THR A 165 1.65 12.82 -6.42
N PHE A 166 2.89 12.39 -6.61
CA PHE A 166 3.75 12.92 -7.67
C PHE A 166 3.34 12.31 -9.02
N LYS A 167 3.16 13.14 -10.05
CA LYS A 167 2.86 12.70 -11.42
C LYS A 167 4.15 12.69 -12.23
N ILE A 168 4.43 11.57 -12.88
CA ILE A 168 5.55 11.42 -13.82
C ILE A 168 4.99 11.44 -15.22
N GLN A 169 5.56 12.29 -16.06
CA GLN A 169 5.25 12.34 -17.49
C GLN A 169 6.51 11.99 -18.28
N GLY A 170 6.41 10.96 -19.11
CA GLY A 170 7.54 10.41 -19.86
C GLY A 170 7.97 9.03 -19.35
N GLN A 171 9.23 8.67 -19.61
CA GLN A 171 9.76 7.35 -19.31
C GLN A 171 10.35 7.28 -17.90
N ILE A 172 10.11 6.17 -17.22
CA ILE A 172 10.70 5.83 -15.93
C ILE A 172 11.91 4.94 -16.18
N TYR A 173 13.01 5.23 -15.51
CA TYR A 173 14.21 4.39 -15.54
C TYR A 173 14.72 4.10 -14.13
N HIS A 174 15.22 2.89 -13.92
CA HIS A 174 15.96 2.52 -12.74
C HIS A 174 17.45 2.71 -13.02
N ARG A 175 18.13 3.53 -12.22
CA ARG A 175 19.56 3.80 -12.39
C ARG A 175 20.36 2.99 -11.38
N ALA A 176 21.04 1.96 -11.87
CA ALA A 176 22.16 1.34 -11.16
C ALA A 176 23.41 2.20 -11.39
N GLY A 177 24.03 2.66 -10.31
CA GLY A 177 25.32 3.37 -10.40
C GLY A 177 26.47 2.41 -10.69
N SER A 178 27.70 2.95 -10.77
CA SER A 178 28.92 2.15 -10.76
C SER A 178 28.93 1.20 -9.55
N LEU A 179 29.45 -0.02 -9.73
CA LEU A 179 29.61 -0.99 -8.62
C LEU A 179 30.63 -0.53 -7.58
N LEU A 180 31.58 0.32 -8.00
CA LEU A 180 32.58 0.95 -7.15
C LEU A 180 32.28 2.44 -6.99
N PRO A 181 32.58 3.04 -5.82
CA PRO A 181 32.44 4.48 -5.63
C PRO A 181 33.43 5.24 -6.52
N VAL A 182 33.06 6.47 -6.87
CA VAL A 182 34.01 7.42 -7.46
C VAL A 182 35.04 7.79 -6.38
N SER A 183 36.28 8.07 -6.77
CA SER A 183 37.34 8.51 -5.86
C SER A 183 36.82 9.58 -4.88
N ASP A 184 37.06 9.38 -3.58
CA ASP A 184 36.65 10.24 -2.47
C ASP A 184 35.12 10.35 -2.20
N SER A 185 34.31 9.43 -2.74
CA SER A 185 32.87 9.37 -2.44
C SER A 185 32.49 8.17 -1.57
N ASP A 186 31.50 8.35 -0.69
CA ASP A 186 30.92 7.26 0.10
C ASP A 186 30.17 6.26 -0.79
N ASN A 187 30.21 4.99 -0.40
CA ASN A 187 29.45 3.91 -1.05
C ASN A 187 27.94 4.16 -0.92
N LYS A 188 27.20 4.07 -2.03
CA LYS A 188 25.74 4.29 -2.06
C LYS A 188 25.01 3.15 -2.76
N PHE A 189 23.78 2.87 -2.31
CA PHE A 189 22.88 1.88 -2.91
C PHE A 189 23.55 0.50 -3.06
N LEU A 190 23.64 0.02 -4.29
CA LEU A 190 24.26 -1.25 -4.65
C LEU A 190 25.72 -1.38 -4.21
N GLN A 191 26.49 -0.28 -4.18
CA GLN A 191 27.91 -0.28 -3.78
C GLN A 191 28.11 -0.76 -2.33
N ILE A 192 27.13 -0.51 -1.46
CA ILE A 192 27.19 -0.90 -0.04
C ILE A 192 27.25 -2.42 0.11
N TYR A 193 26.78 -3.22 -0.85
CA TYR A 193 26.84 -4.69 -0.77
C TYR A 193 28.24 -5.27 -1.02
N PHE A 194 29.19 -4.45 -1.47
CA PHE A 194 30.50 -4.89 -1.96
C PHE A 194 31.67 -4.25 -1.22
N MET A 195 31.43 -3.64 -0.06
CA MET A 195 32.51 -3.07 0.76
C MET A 195 33.41 -4.15 1.36
N GLY A 196 32.93 -5.40 1.42
CA GLY A 196 33.68 -6.54 1.98
C GLY A 196 33.76 -6.52 3.50
N ASN A 197 33.09 -5.56 4.16
CA ASN A 197 33.08 -5.39 5.61
C ASN A 197 31.64 -5.22 6.12
N SER A 198 30.99 -6.34 6.43
CA SER A 198 29.57 -6.39 6.82
C SER A 198 29.20 -5.40 7.95
N PRO A 199 29.99 -5.25 9.04
CA PRO A 199 29.71 -4.21 10.05
C PRO A 199 29.67 -2.79 9.48
N GLN A 200 30.63 -2.41 8.63
CA GLN A 200 30.67 -1.07 8.02
C GLN A 200 29.50 -0.85 7.06
N GLU A 201 29.08 -1.88 6.33
CA GLU A 201 27.88 -1.82 5.47
C GLU A 201 26.63 -1.48 6.28
N ILE A 202 26.45 -2.12 7.44
CA ILE A 202 25.33 -1.86 8.35
C ILE A 202 25.40 -0.43 8.87
N ASP A 203 26.56 0.01 9.34
CA ASP A 203 26.75 1.34 9.91
C ASP A 203 26.47 2.43 8.87
N LEU A 204 26.91 2.22 7.62
CA LEU A 204 26.65 3.13 6.51
C LEU A 204 25.15 3.17 6.12
N ARG A 205 24.47 2.01 6.10
CA ARG A 205 23.01 1.96 5.87
C ARG A 205 22.24 2.74 6.95
N CYS A 206 22.67 2.62 8.20
CA CYS A 206 22.07 3.35 9.33
C CYS A 206 22.40 4.84 9.28
N ALA A 207 23.62 5.22 8.87
CA ALA A 207 24.01 6.62 8.69
C ALA A 207 23.15 7.32 7.62
N HIS A 208 22.83 6.62 6.52
CA HIS A 208 21.94 7.13 5.48
C HIS A 208 20.45 7.15 5.88
N ASN A 209 20.04 6.35 6.88
CA ASN A 209 18.64 6.20 7.28
C ASN A 209 18.52 6.26 8.80
N ASN A 210 18.40 7.47 9.34
CA ASN A 210 18.50 7.73 10.78
C ASN A 210 17.32 7.22 11.65
N LEU A 211 16.20 6.75 11.06
CA LEU A 211 15.06 6.20 11.82
C LEU A 211 15.07 4.67 11.89
N VAL A 212 16.15 4.01 11.47
CA VAL A 212 16.25 2.54 11.51
C VAL A 212 16.99 2.07 12.76
N LYS A 213 16.63 0.88 13.24
CA LYS A 213 17.38 0.17 14.29
C LYS A 213 18.47 -0.66 13.65
N ARG A 214 19.70 -0.43 14.10
CA ARG A 214 20.88 -1.17 13.63
C ARG A 214 20.72 -2.70 13.73
N SER A 215 20.14 -3.20 14.81
CA SER A 215 19.89 -4.63 15.03
C SER A 215 18.95 -5.25 13.99
N ILE A 216 17.96 -4.50 13.51
CA ILE A 216 17.03 -4.97 12.47
C ILE A 216 17.73 -4.94 11.10
N VAL A 217 18.51 -3.89 10.82
CA VAL A 217 19.31 -3.81 9.58
C VAL A 217 20.30 -4.97 9.50
N GLU A 218 20.95 -5.34 10.60
CA GLU A 218 21.87 -6.47 10.66
C GLU A 218 21.18 -7.82 10.34
N GLN A 219 20.02 -8.07 10.95
CA GLN A 219 19.25 -9.29 10.68
C GLN A 219 18.76 -9.36 9.22
N LEU A 220 18.26 -8.24 8.68
CA LEU A 220 17.83 -8.15 7.29
C LEU A 220 18.99 -8.31 6.31
N GLN A 221 20.15 -7.72 6.59
CA GLN A 221 21.35 -7.88 5.76
C GLN A 221 21.79 -9.34 5.70
N THR A 222 21.77 -10.02 6.84
CA THR A 222 22.08 -11.46 6.93
C THR A 222 21.12 -12.28 6.08
N LEU A 223 19.81 -12.03 6.20
CA LEU A 223 18.78 -12.68 5.40
C LEU A 223 19.01 -12.46 3.89
N PHE A 224 19.27 -11.22 3.48
CA PHE A 224 19.48 -10.91 2.07
C PHE A 224 20.76 -11.55 1.53
N HIS A 225 21.85 -11.56 2.30
CA HIS A 225 23.09 -12.23 1.88
C HIS A 225 22.91 -13.74 1.70
N GLN A 226 22.01 -14.37 2.46
CA GLN A 226 21.74 -15.81 2.37
C GLN A 226 20.80 -16.18 1.22
N HIS A 227 19.79 -15.36 0.95
CA HIS A 227 18.69 -15.75 0.07
C HIS A 227 18.57 -14.93 -1.23
N ASN A 228 19.10 -13.72 -1.28
CA ASN A 228 18.94 -12.85 -2.44
C ASN A 228 19.91 -13.25 -3.57
N GLN A 229 19.36 -13.89 -4.60
CA GLN A 229 20.11 -14.36 -5.76
C GLN A 229 20.86 -13.24 -6.51
N LEU A 230 20.36 -12.00 -6.48
CA LEU A 230 21.07 -10.87 -7.10
C LEU A 230 22.36 -10.55 -6.36
N ILE A 231 22.33 -10.56 -5.02
CA ILE A 231 23.54 -10.32 -4.21
C ILE A 231 24.57 -11.41 -4.49
N ILE A 232 24.13 -12.67 -4.54
CA ILE A 232 24.99 -13.81 -4.86
C ILE A 232 25.60 -13.61 -6.25
N LEU A 233 24.78 -13.32 -7.26
CA LEU A 233 25.21 -13.10 -8.63
C LEU A 233 26.24 -11.98 -8.74
N PHE A 234 25.99 -10.82 -8.14
CA PHE A 234 26.91 -9.69 -8.21
C PHE A 234 28.22 -9.94 -7.46
N LYS A 235 28.18 -10.61 -6.30
CA LYS A 235 29.39 -10.99 -5.56
C LYS A 235 30.24 -11.96 -6.37
N THR A 236 29.62 -12.99 -6.93
CA THR A 236 30.31 -13.94 -7.83
C THR A 236 30.87 -13.23 -9.06
N ALA A 237 30.13 -12.30 -9.66
CA ALA A 237 30.63 -11.54 -10.80
C ALA A 237 31.86 -10.68 -10.44
N LEU A 238 31.86 -10.01 -9.28
CA LEU A 238 32.99 -9.25 -8.78
C LEU A 238 34.22 -10.13 -8.49
N ASP A 239 34.03 -11.28 -7.85
CA ASP A 239 35.12 -12.22 -7.55
C ASP A 239 35.75 -12.81 -8.82
N LEU A 240 34.95 -12.97 -9.88
CA LEU A 240 35.38 -13.49 -11.16
C LEU A 240 35.87 -12.41 -12.13
N MET A 241 35.82 -11.12 -11.79
CA MET A 241 36.24 -10.05 -12.70
C MET A 241 37.74 -10.17 -13.01
N PRO A 242 38.12 -10.41 -14.28
CA PRO A 242 39.53 -10.39 -14.68
C PRO A 242 40.04 -8.94 -14.76
N SER A 243 41.35 -8.76 -14.55
CA SER A 243 42.05 -7.45 -14.49
C SER A 243 41.70 -6.48 -15.65
N ASP A 244 41.78 -5.17 -15.36
CA ASP A 244 41.27 -3.97 -16.07
C ASP A 244 41.42 -3.83 -17.61
N ASN A 245 42.01 -4.77 -18.34
CA ASN A 245 42.15 -4.66 -19.80
C ASN A 245 41.16 -5.57 -20.54
N HIS A 246 39.90 -5.14 -20.62
CA HIS A 246 38.88 -5.83 -21.40
C HIS A 246 38.15 -4.88 -22.35
N LYS A 247 38.12 -5.26 -23.63
CA LYS A 247 37.31 -4.60 -24.66
C LYS A 247 36.07 -5.44 -24.90
N ILE A 248 34.91 -4.93 -24.49
CA ILE A 248 33.62 -5.54 -24.84
C ILE A 248 33.35 -5.24 -26.31
N VAL A 249 33.29 -6.29 -27.14
CA VAL A 249 32.96 -6.17 -28.57
C VAL A 249 31.64 -6.88 -28.83
N ILE A 250 30.56 -6.10 -28.88
CA ILE A 250 29.25 -6.61 -29.32
C ILE A 250 29.27 -6.69 -30.84
N ARG A 251 29.40 -7.89 -31.39
CA ARG A 251 29.29 -8.12 -32.84
C ARG A 251 27.88 -8.56 -33.18
N ALA A 252 27.00 -7.58 -33.38
CA ALA A 252 25.61 -7.81 -33.80
C ALA A 252 25.51 -8.46 -35.20
N ASP A 253 26.60 -8.45 -35.95
CA ASP A 253 26.76 -8.94 -37.33
C ASP A 253 27.42 -10.33 -37.41
N LYS A 254 27.92 -10.90 -36.30
CA LYS A 254 28.59 -12.20 -36.31
C LYS A 254 27.64 -13.36 -36.02
N THR A 255 27.53 -14.26 -36.98
CA THR A 255 27.01 -15.62 -36.76
C THR A 255 27.97 -16.43 -35.85
N PRO A 256 27.49 -17.09 -34.78
CA PRO A 256 28.30 -18.02 -33.99
C PRO A 256 28.90 -19.14 -34.84
N ALA A 257 30.09 -19.63 -34.45
CA ALA A 257 30.76 -20.70 -35.18
C ALA A 257 29.89 -21.97 -35.24
N GLY A 258 29.65 -22.49 -36.45
CA GLY A 258 28.83 -23.68 -36.70
C GLY A 258 27.34 -23.40 -36.95
N GLN A 259 26.89 -22.13 -37.00
CA GLN A 259 25.49 -21.78 -37.29
C GLN A 259 25.30 -21.14 -38.66
N HIS A 260 24.11 -21.32 -39.23
CA HIS A 260 23.78 -20.88 -40.58
C HIS A 260 23.54 -19.35 -40.64
N THR A 261 24.14 -18.68 -41.63
CA THR A 261 24.16 -17.22 -41.84
C THR A 261 22.80 -16.54 -42.04
N ARG A 262 21.70 -17.30 -42.10
CA ARG A 262 20.31 -16.80 -42.27
C ARG A 262 19.40 -17.07 -41.08
N ARG A 263 19.94 -17.56 -39.96
CA ARG A 263 19.17 -17.80 -38.75
C ARG A 263 19.39 -16.63 -37.80
N PHE A 264 18.42 -15.73 -37.72
CA PHE A 264 18.36 -14.78 -36.60
C PHE A 264 18.26 -15.60 -35.32
N ASN A 265 19.27 -15.53 -34.47
CA ASN A 265 19.20 -16.13 -33.15
C ASN A 265 18.25 -15.28 -32.32
N ALA A 266 17.07 -15.81 -32.04
CA ALA A 266 16.31 -15.35 -30.88
C ALA A 266 17.21 -15.51 -29.64
N PRO A 267 17.30 -14.50 -28.76
CA PRO A 267 18.06 -14.62 -27.53
C PRO A 267 17.64 -15.89 -26.77
N THR A 268 18.60 -16.69 -26.32
CA THR A 268 18.34 -17.85 -25.43
C THR A 268 18.18 -17.45 -23.98
N ILE A 269 18.35 -16.16 -23.68
CA ILE A 269 18.25 -15.52 -22.37
C ILE A 269 17.53 -14.19 -22.58
N ASP A 270 16.52 -13.94 -21.75
CA ASP A 270 15.63 -12.78 -21.89
C ASP A 270 16.32 -11.45 -21.57
N GLU A 271 17.44 -11.49 -20.83
CA GLU A 271 18.16 -10.30 -20.35
C GLU A 271 19.68 -10.51 -20.42
N VAL A 272 20.40 -9.47 -20.84
CA VAL A 272 21.87 -9.40 -20.82
C VAL A 272 22.27 -8.12 -20.09
N ALA A 273 22.96 -8.25 -18.96
CA ALA A 273 23.54 -7.12 -18.25
C ALA A 273 25.02 -6.97 -18.65
N ILE A 274 25.44 -5.75 -19.01
CA ILE A 274 26.82 -5.44 -19.38
C ILE A 274 27.35 -4.40 -18.38
N VAL A 275 28.44 -4.74 -17.69
CA VAL A 275 29.18 -3.80 -16.83
C VAL A 275 30.24 -3.12 -17.68
N VAL A 276 30.09 -1.82 -17.94
CA VAL A 276 31.07 -1.01 -18.67
C VAL A 276 31.86 -0.17 -17.66
N VAL A 277 33.19 -0.25 -17.73
CA VAL A 277 34.12 0.53 -16.89
C VAL A 277 34.80 1.59 -17.77
N GLY A 278 34.51 2.87 -17.56
CA GLY A 278 35.12 4.01 -18.28
C GLY A 278 34.19 5.23 -18.45
N GLU A 279 34.76 6.44 -18.51
CA GLU A 279 34.04 7.74 -18.41
C GLU A 279 33.41 8.29 -19.70
N ASN A 280 33.55 7.64 -20.86
CA ASN A 280 33.02 8.19 -22.12
C ASN A 280 31.78 7.42 -22.59
N LEU A 281 30.64 7.70 -21.97
CA LEU A 281 29.32 7.38 -22.54
C LEU A 281 28.72 8.70 -23.05
N GLU A 282 28.85 8.95 -24.36
CA GLU A 282 28.16 10.06 -25.00
C GLU A 282 26.64 9.79 -25.02
N SER A 283 25.84 10.85 -25.18
CA SER A 283 24.38 10.88 -24.98
C SER A 283 23.53 10.04 -25.96
N ARG A 284 24.11 9.05 -26.63
CA ARG A 284 23.45 8.18 -27.62
C ARG A 284 23.72 6.69 -27.44
N ASP A 285 24.13 6.25 -26.27
CA ASP A 285 24.29 4.82 -26.01
C ASP A 285 22.99 4.19 -25.50
N ILE A 286 22.63 3.07 -26.14
CA ILE A 286 21.38 2.33 -25.94
C ILE A 286 21.40 1.65 -24.56
N PHE A 287 20.42 2.00 -23.73
CA PHE A 287 20.17 1.38 -22.43
C PHE A 287 19.27 0.14 -22.61
N TYR A 288 19.79 -1.05 -22.30
CA TYR A 288 18.97 -2.24 -22.05
C TYR A 288 18.99 -2.58 -20.57
N ILE A 289 17.94 -2.16 -19.85
CA ILE A 289 17.19 -3.04 -18.94
C ILE A 289 15.73 -2.68 -19.17
N VAL A 290 15.08 -3.43 -20.06
CA VAL A 290 13.63 -3.40 -20.18
C VAL A 290 13.15 -4.81 -19.87
N GLY A 291 12.67 -5.01 -18.64
CA GLY A 291 11.61 -5.99 -18.44
C GLY A 291 10.39 -5.48 -19.19
N ILE A 292 10.21 -5.92 -20.45
CA ILE A 292 8.95 -5.70 -21.17
C ILE A 292 7.98 -6.76 -20.67
N PHE A 293 7.01 -6.36 -19.84
CA PHE A 293 5.73 -7.06 -19.80
C PHE A 293 4.92 -6.64 -21.03
N ASN A 294 4.98 -7.51 -22.05
CA ASN A 294 4.16 -7.71 -23.25
C ASN A 294 3.67 -6.52 -24.11
N TYR A 295 3.92 -6.69 -25.42
CA TYR A 295 3.19 -6.05 -26.52
C TYR A 295 1.78 -6.63 -26.71
N ASN A 296 0.89 -5.85 -27.31
CA ASN A 296 -0.15 -6.37 -28.21
C ASN A 296 -0.21 -5.52 -29.49
N LEU A 297 -0.19 -6.26 -30.61
CA LEU A 297 -0.26 -5.93 -32.05
C LEU A 297 1.00 -5.36 -32.69
#